data_AF-D3F2C0-F1
#
_entry.id   AF-D3F2C0-F1
#
_cell.length_a   1.000
_cell.length_b   1.000
_cell.length_c   1.000
_cell.angle_alpha   90.00
_cell.angle_beta   90.00
_cell.angle_gamma   90.00
#
_symmetry.space_group_name_H-M   'P 1'
#
loop_
_entity.id
_entity.type
_entity.pdbx_description
1 polymer ?
#
loop_
_entity_poly.entity_id
_entity_poly.type
_entity_poly.pdbx_seq_one_letter_code
_entity_poly.pdbx_strand_id
1 'polypeptide(L)'
;MRGVIGPRSLRGYACTAAAVAAGAFGGIAALPAVAGADGPGVGTPAVVTLGDSAISGEAGRWAGNTNGSSGNIDALGSTAYWDTPTGEAIRNCHRSRSAQAYIGGGVLSVNLACSGARTTTGGTGSGEDYKPGIDFYSDAQGRRGQALALQEYASTHNVKAVVVMIVANNYGFADVVTRCVTNWLTSPSWWKNYCSDDSDIADRFTPARQATETANVRDAILRVAQAMRNAGYTTAQYKIIGQTYWNPIPRSDRARYPETGWDRQNIGGCGAWNRDVNWANDVVVPAMNNSVRNGTAAAGLPNTTVLDLQTAFDGRRLCENTVGLLEERGIANWRSAGAVDNTEWVNQIRTVTTIVGPYQLQESIHANYWGQMAMRNCLRQAYNGGAVRGGTCAHGTGLNGQGEPNMTLR
;
A
#
# COMPACT_ATOMS: atom_id res chain seq x y z
N MET A 1 33.68 21.70 -79.50
CA MET A 1 34.47 22.90 -79.87
C MET A 1 35.70 22.95 -78.96
N ARG A 2 36.89 23.02 -79.57
CA ARG A 2 38.21 23.57 -79.13
C ARG A 2 38.43 23.76 -77.62
N GLY A 3 39.51 23.34 -76.97
CA GLY A 3 40.82 22.74 -77.30
C GLY A 3 41.58 22.59 -75.97
N VAL A 4 42.21 21.45 -75.66
CA VAL A 4 43.65 21.14 -75.77
C VAL A 4 44.60 22.20 -75.17
N ILE A 5 45.39 21.79 -74.17
CA ILE A 5 46.86 21.92 -73.92
C ILE A 5 47.05 21.35 -72.49
N GLY A 6 47.89 20.37 -72.15
CA GLY A 6 49.18 19.95 -72.68
C GLY A 6 50.23 20.04 -71.55
N PRO A 7 50.97 18.97 -71.19
CA PRO A 7 51.66 18.80 -69.89
C PRO A 7 53.16 19.19 -69.92
N ARG A 8 53.84 19.21 -68.75
CA ARG A 8 55.30 19.04 -68.48
C ARG A 8 55.63 19.64 -67.08
N SER A 9 56.58 19.21 -66.26
CA SER A 9 57.52 18.07 -66.21
C SER A 9 58.26 18.12 -64.85
N LEU A 10 58.75 16.97 -64.43
CA LEU A 10 59.62 16.64 -63.29
C LEU A 10 60.82 17.57 -62.99
N ARG A 11 61.17 17.66 -61.69
CA ARG A 11 62.51 17.68 -61.02
C ARG A 11 62.21 17.77 -59.51
N GLY A 12 62.82 17.06 -58.55
CA GLY A 12 64.08 16.35 -58.46
C GLY A 12 64.81 16.82 -57.17
N TYR A 13 64.71 16.03 -56.10
CA TYR A 13 65.54 15.90 -54.88
C TYR A 13 66.04 17.12 -54.07
N ALA A 14 65.76 17.11 -52.76
CA ALA A 14 66.77 17.31 -51.72
C ALA A 14 66.27 16.84 -50.33
N CYS A 15 66.97 15.87 -49.75
CA CYS A 15 66.90 15.54 -48.33
C CYS A 15 67.39 16.73 -47.48
N THR A 16 66.66 17.08 -46.43
CA THR A 16 67.22 17.70 -45.24
C THR A 16 66.54 17.09 -44.02
N ALA A 17 67.30 16.29 -43.28
CA ALA A 17 66.94 15.84 -41.95
C ALA A 17 67.10 17.01 -40.97
N ALA A 18 66.06 17.33 -40.23
CA ALA A 18 66.13 18.16 -39.05
C ALA A 18 65.34 17.48 -37.94
N ALA A 19 66.08 16.94 -36.96
CA ALA A 19 65.56 16.41 -35.72
C ALA A 19 64.94 17.55 -34.89
N VAL A 20 63.69 17.40 -34.47
CA VAL A 20 63.10 18.24 -33.42
C VAL A 20 62.35 17.35 -32.42
N ALA A 21 62.94 17.32 -31.24
CA ALA A 21 62.44 17.00 -29.90
C ALA A 21 61.06 16.34 -29.74
N ALA A 22 61.07 15.20 -29.06
CA ALA A 22 59.93 14.58 -28.40
C ALA A 22 59.26 15.56 -27.41
N GLY A 23 58.03 15.95 -27.71
CA GLY A 23 57.08 16.52 -26.75
C GLY A 23 55.90 15.56 -26.59
N ALA A 24 56.01 14.62 -25.65
CA ALA A 24 54.90 13.78 -25.24
C ALA A 24 53.88 14.63 -24.47
N PHE A 25 52.96 15.28 -25.19
CA PHE A 25 51.73 15.79 -24.57
C PHE A 25 50.80 14.60 -24.35
N GLY A 26 50.87 14.04 -23.13
CA GLY A 26 49.87 13.14 -22.60
C GLY A 26 48.54 13.86 -22.45
N GLY A 27 47.78 13.93 -23.53
CA GLY A 27 46.36 14.25 -23.48
C GLY A 27 45.63 13.08 -22.84
N ILE A 28 45.43 13.13 -21.53
CA ILE A 28 44.44 12.30 -20.86
C ILE A 28 43.10 12.78 -21.39
N ALA A 29 42.59 12.11 -22.43
CA ALA A 29 41.19 12.20 -22.79
C ALA A 29 40.42 11.67 -21.58
N ALA A 30 39.82 12.59 -20.81
CA ALA A 30 38.83 12.22 -19.82
C ALA A 30 37.68 11.54 -20.58
N LEU A 31 37.65 10.20 -20.54
CA LEU A 31 36.49 9.43 -20.96
C LEU A 31 35.29 10.03 -20.23
N PRO A 32 34.17 10.34 -20.91
CA PRO A 32 32.97 10.75 -20.20
C PRO A 32 32.67 9.66 -19.17
N ALA A 33 32.51 10.06 -17.91
CA ALA A 33 32.06 9.16 -16.87
C ALA A 33 30.78 8.51 -17.39
N VAL A 34 30.83 7.19 -17.61
CA VAL A 34 29.64 6.42 -17.97
C VAL A 34 28.66 6.67 -16.82
N ALA A 35 27.57 7.38 -17.08
CA ALA A 35 26.51 7.54 -16.11
C ALA A 35 26.10 6.11 -15.72
N GLY A 36 26.40 5.70 -14.49
CA GLY A 36 26.01 4.38 -14.00
C GLY A 36 24.50 4.26 -14.13
N ALA A 37 24.02 3.14 -14.67
CA ALA A 37 22.59 2.86 -14.68
C ALA A 37 22.07 2.93 -13.22
N ASP A 38 20.90 3.54 -13.04
CA ASP A 38 20.22 3.53 -11.75
C ASP A 38 20.06 2.09 -11.24
N GLY A 39 20.14 1.91 -9.92
CA GLY A 39 20.23 0.58 -9.33
C GLY A 39 20.62 0.61 -7.84
N PRO A 40 21.04 -0.53 -7.27
CA PRO A 40 21.41 -0.62 -5.86
C PRO A 40 22.40 0.48 -5.44
N GLY A 41 21.93 1.43 -4.63
CA GLY A 41 22.75 2.55 -4.12
C GLY A 41 22.98 3.71 -5.09
N VAL A 42 22.51 3.64 -6.33
CA VAL A 42 22.75 4.65 -7.39
C VAL A 42 21.42 5.15 -7.96
N GLY A 43 21.27 6.47 -8.08
CA GLY A 43 20.07 7.09 -8.63
C GLY A 43 19.09 7.56 -7.57
N THR A 44 17.92 7.99 -8.03
CA THR A 44 16.87 8.58 -7.16
C THR A 44 16.36 7.55 -6.16
N PRO A 45 16.34 7.86 -4.84
CA PRO A 45 15.82 6.95 -3.83
C PRO A 45 14.38 6.51 -4.12
N ALA A 46 14.06 5.25 -3.82
CA ALA A 46 12.75 4.68 -4.05
C ALA A 46 12.14 3.99 -2.81
N VAL A 47 10.81 4.01 -2.73
CA VAL A 47 9.99 3.24 -1.79
C VAL A 47 9.09 2.29 -2.57
N VAL A 48 9.00 1.05 -2.10
CA VAL A 48 8.16 0.01 -2.72
C VAL A 48 7.17 -0.52 -1.69
N THR A 49 5.89 -0.64 -2.05
CA THR A 49 4.88 -1.27 -1.18
C THR A 49 4.42 -2.59 -1.77
N LEU A 50 4.34 -3.62 -0.93
CA LEU A 50 3.83 -4.96 -1.22
C LEU A 50 2.78 -5.33 -0.18
N GLY A 51 1.82 -6.15 -0.58
CA GLY A 51 0.78 -6.61 0.32
C GLY A 51 -0.58 -6.74 -0.33
N ASP A 52 -1.61 -6.59 0.50
CA ASP A 52 -3.01 -6.76 0.12
C ASP A 52 -3.75 -5.45 -0.17
N SER A 53 -5.09 -5.51 -0.11
CA SER A 53 -6.00 -4.41 -0.40
C SER A 53 -5.73 -3.17 0.45
N ALA A 54 -5.41 -3.35 1.73
CA ALA A 54 -5.26 -2.26 2.68
C ALA A 54 -4.10 -1.31 2.30
N ILE A 55 -2.98 -1.88 1.85
CA ILE A 55 -1.81 -1.13 1.37
C ILE A 55 -1.87 -0.82 -0.14
N SER A 56 -2.62 -1.59 -0.93
CA SER A 56 -2.89 -1.24 -2.33
C SER A 56 -3.61 0.09 -2.44
N GLY A 57 -4.43 0.43 -1.45
CA GLY A 57 -5.22 1.66 -1.47
C GLY A 57 -6.67 1.44 -1.88
N GLU A 58 -7.20 0.22 -1.76
CA GLU A 58 -8.63 -0.05 -1.95
C GLU A 58 -9.47 0.92 -1.09
N ALA A 59 -10.57 1.43 -1.65
CA ALA A 59 -11.38 2.53 -1.12
C ALA A 59 -10.74 3.92 -1.08
N GLY A 60 -9.47 4.06 -1.48
CA GLY A 60 -8.74 5.32 -1.45
C GLY A 60 -9.31 6.44 -2.34
N ARG A 61 -10.35 6.16 -3.12
CA ARG A 61 -11.11 7.15 -3.91
C ARG A 61 -11.92 8.13 -3.06
N TRP A 62 -12.41 7.69 -1.90
CA TRP A 62 -13.50 8.36 -1.18
C TRP A 62 -13.00 9.14 0.04
N ALA A 63 -13.29 10.43 0.15
CA ALA A 63 -12.86 11.27 1.27
C ALA A 63 -13.99 11.50 2.28
N GLY A 64 -14.14 10.56 3.22
CA GLY A 64 -15.26 10.52 4.16
C GLY A 64 -16.36 9.56 3.70
N ASN A 65 -17.51 9.62 4.35
CA ASN A 65 -18.70 8.83 4.01
C ASN A 65 -19.94 9.73 3.95
N THR A 66 -20.92 9.33 3.14
CA THR A 66 -22.22 10.01 3.01
C THR A 66 -23.27 9.03 2.47
N ASN A 67 -24.51 9.18 2.94
CA ASN A 67 -25.69 8.57 2.33
C ASN A 67 -26.34 9.49 1.29
N GLY A 68 -25.81 10.70 1.09
CA GLY A 68 -26.16 11.59 0.01
C GLY A 68 -25.42 11.29 -1.30
N SER A 69 -25.12 12.34 -2.07
CA SER A 69 -24.40 12.20 -3.34
C SER A 69 -22.96 11.74 -3.12
N SER A 70 -22.54 10.68 -3.81
CA SER A 70 -21.14 10.22 -3.83
C SER A 70 -20.18 11.29 -4.36
N GLY A 71 -20.66 12.23 -5.18
CA GLY A 71 -19.88 13.39 -5.64
C GLY A 71 -19.39 14.29 -4.51
N ASN A 72 -20.03 14.25 -3.33
CA ASN A 72 -19.60 15.04 -2.17
C ASN A 72 -18.36 14.47 -1.48
N ILE A 73 -17.99 13.22 -1.77
CA ILE A 73 -16.82 12.52 -1.22
C ILE A 73 -15.89 11.95 -2.30
N ASP A 74 -16.17 12.12 -3.59
CA ASP A 74 -15.30 11.63 -4.66
C ASP A 74 -14.03 12.50 -4.77
N ALA A 75 -12.91 11.98 -4.27
CA ALA A 75 -11.64 12.72 -4.22
C ALA A 75 -10.76 12.50 -5.46
N LEU A 76 -10.87 11.32 -6.08
CA LEU A 76 -9.97 10.89 -7.16
C LEU A 76 -10.68 10.58 -8.48
N GLY A 77 -12.00 10.54 -8.51
CA GLY A 77 -12.79 10.23 -9.71
C GLY A 77 -12.71 8.77 -10.14
N SER A 78 -13.20 8.47 -11.34
CA SER A 78 -13.27 7.11 -11.90
C SER A 78 -11.91 6.46 -12.16
N THR A 79 -10.85 7.27 -12.26
CA THR A 79 -9.48 6.79 -12.50
C THR A 79 -8.68 6.57 -11.21
N ALA A 80 -9.36 6.55 -10.05
CA ALA A 80 -8.71 6.46 -8.74
C ALA A 80 -7.70 5.31 -8.64
N TYR A 81 -8.02 4.16 -9.25
CA TYR A 81 -7.22 2.93 -9.21
C TYR A 81 -6.33 2.73 -10.44
N TRP A 82 -6.29 3.68 -11.39
CA TRP A 82 -5.45 3.54 -12.58
C TRP A 82 -3.98 3.73 -12.21
N ASP A 83 -3.24 2.61 -12.15
CA ASP A 83 -1.78 2.54 -12.01
C ASP A 83 -1.07 2.41 -13.37
N THR A 84 -1.83 2.41 -14.46
CA THR A 84 -1.35 2.62 -15.85
C THR A 84 -2.15 3.75 -16.51
N PRO A 85 -1.72 4.28 -17.68
CA PRO A 85 -2.45 5.34 -18.38
C PRO A 85 -3.89 4.97 -18.79
N THR A 86 -4.20 3.68 -18.92
CA THR A 86 -5.47 3.19 -19.48
C THR A 86 -6.28 2.32 -18.52
N GLY A 87 -5.83 2.12 -17.28
CA GLY A 87 -6.52 1.28 -16.31
C GLY A 87 -5.61 0.68 -15.25
N GLU A 88 -6.08 -0.39 -14.62
CA GLU A 88 -5.29 -1.21 -13.70
C GLU A 88 -4.37 -2.17 -14.46
N ALA A 89 -3.09 -2.22 -14.10
CA ALA A 89 -2.10 -3.14 -14.65
C ALA A 89 -2.48 -4.60 -14.40
N ILE A 90 -3.08 -4.85 -13.22
CA ILE A 90 -3.71 -6.11 -12.87
C ILE A 90 -5.11 -5.74 -12.37
N ARG A 91 -6.12 -6.24 -13.08
CA ARG A 91 -7.52 -5.94 -12.80
C ARG A 91 -7.88 -6.23 -11.33
N ASN A 92 -8.63 -5.34 -10.70
CA ASN A 92 -9.12 -5.44 -9.33
C ASN A 92 -7.99 -5.54 -8.28
N CYS A 93 -6.80 -4.99 -8.55
CA CYS A 93 -5.79 -4.80 -7.53
C CYS A 93 -5.99 -3.51 -6.74
N HIS A 94 -6.79 -2.56 -7.26
CA HIS A 94 -7.17 -1.30 -6.61
C HIS A 94 -6.01 -0.51 -6.04
N ARG A 95 -4.96 -0.34 -6.86
CA ARG A 95 -3.80 0.49 -6.54
C ARG A 95 -4.18 1.96 -6.63
N SER A 96 -4.71 2.51 -5.54
CA SER A 96 -5.20 3.89 -5.53
C SER A 96 -4.07 4.91 -5.62
N ARG A 97 -4.31 6.02 -6.31
CA ARG A 97 -3.41 7.20 -6.31
C ARG A 97 -3.25 7.85 -4.93
N SER A 98 -4.15 7.60 -3.98
CA SER A 98 -4.01 8.01 -2.58
C SER A 98 -3.22 7.03 -1.71
N ALA A 99 -2.87 5.84 -2.22
CA ALA A 99 -2.15 4.82 -1.46
C ALA A 99 -0.88 5.38 -0.80
N GLN A 100 -0.49 4.76 0.32
CA GLN A 100 0.63 5.24 1.13
C GLN A 100 1.98 5.21 0.42
N ALA A 101 2.13 4.42 -0.64
CA ALA A 101 3.37 4.28 -1.40
C ALA A 101 3.96 5.63 -1.86
N TYR A 102 3.10 6.58 -2.23
CA TYR A 102 3.48 7.82 -2.88
C TYR A 102 3.83 8.93 -1.88
N ILE A 103 4.94 8.76 -1.14
CA ILE A 103 5.33 9.66 -0.04
C ILE A 103 5.81 11.05 -0.49
N GLY A 104 6.14 11.24 -1.77
CA GLY A 104 6.63 12.51 -2.33
C GLY A 104 8.06 12.86 -1.91
N GLY A 105 8.42 14.15 -1.99
CA GLY A 105 9.71 14.64 -1.50
C GLY A 105 10.94 14.21 -2.32
N GLY A 106 10.77 14.01 -3.63
CA GLY A 106 11.86 13.58 -4.52
C GLY A 106 12.19 12.08 -4.42
N VAL A 107 11.28 11.28 -3.85
CA VAL A 107 11.41 9.82 -3.74
C VAL A 107 10.54 9.17 -4.81
N LEU A 108 11.11 8.24 -5.59
CA LEU A 108 10.35 7.40 -6.51
C LEU A 108 9.50 6.40 -5.72
N SER A 109 8.31 6.07 -6.21
CA SER A 109 7.39 5.19 -5.51
C SER A 109 6.73 4.23 -6.48
N VAL A 110 6.67 2.95 -6.10
CA VAL A 110 5.86 1.95 -6.81
C VAL A 110 5.03 1.15 -5.82
N ASN A 111 3.77 0.93 -6.21
CA ASN A 111 2.83 0.10 -5.46
C ASN A 111 2.65 -1.24 -6.18
N LEU A 112 3.22 -2.30 -5.62
CA LEU A 112 3.12 -3.66 -6.14
C LEU A 112 2.03 -4.48 -5.45
N ALA A 113 1.43 -3.94 -4.39
CA ALA A 113 0.35 -4.59 -3.64
C ALA A 113 -0.88 -4.84 -4.52
N CYS A 114 -1.75 -5.74 -4.08
CA CYS A 114 -2.96 -6.06 -4.82
C CYS A 114 -4.10 -6.43 -3.88
N SER A 115 -5.27 -5.82 -4.08
CA SER A 115 -6.50 -6.25 -3.41
C SER A 115 -6.78 -7.74 -3.61
N GLY A 116 -7.04 -8.44 -2.52
CA GLY A 116 -7.22 -9.89 -2.45
C GLY A 116 -5.94 -10.73 -2.33
N ALA A 117 -4.74 -10.10 -2.33
CA ALA A 117 -3.49 -10.84 -2.21
C ALA A 117 -3.36 -11.56 -0.86
N ARG A 118 -2.83 -12.78 -0.90
CA ARG A 118 -2.35 -13.56 0.25
C ARG A 118 -0.82 -13.60 0.22
N THR A 119 -0.20 -14.28 1.19
CA THR A 119 1.25 -14.52 1.16
C THR A 119 1.72 -15.34 -0.05
N THR A 120 0.82 -16.11 -0.68
CA THR A 120 1.07 -16.87 -1.91
C THR A 120 0.11 -16.47 -3.03
N THR A 121 0.58 -16.59 -4.27
CA THR A 121 -0.17 -16.29 -5.48
C THR A 121 -1.35 -17.23 -5.66
N GLY A 122 -2.50 -16.70 -6.08
CA GLY A 122 -3.71 -17.43 -6.40
C GLY A 122 -4.43 -16.85 -7.62
N GLY A 123 -5.57 -17.44 -7.99
CA GLY A 123 -6.37 -16.98 -9.13
C GLY A 123 -5.68 -17.20 -10.47
N THR A 124 -4.91 -18.28 -10.59
CA THR A 124 -4.10 -18.56 -11.78
C THR A 124 -4.84 -19.40 -12.81
N GLY A 125 -5.97 -20.01 -12.41
CA GLY A 125 -6.85 -20.80 -13.29
C GLY A 125 -7.58 -19.96 -14.33
N SER A 126 -8.12 -20.64 -15.34
CA SER A 126 -8.92 -19.98 -16.38
C SER A 126 -10.21 -19.41 -15.77
N GLY A 127 -10.47 -18.13 -16.02
CA GLY A 127 -11.66 -17.42 -15.50
C GLY A 127 -11.56 -16.97 -14.05
N GLU A 128 -10.43 -17.20 -13.37
CA GLU A 128 -10.18 -16.70 -12.02
C GLU A 128 -9.54 -15.31 -12.03
N ASP A 129 -9.82 -14.52 -11.00
CA ASP A 129 -9.16 -13.23 -10.78
C ASP A 129 -7.75 -13.45 -10.21
N TYR A 130 -6.74 -13.18 -11.03
CA TYR A 130 -5.33 -13.31 -10.63
C TYR A 130 -4.97 -12.41 -9.44
N LYS A 131 -4.45 -13.02 -8.37
CA LYS A 131 -3.99 -12.34 -7.15
C LYS A 131 -2.51 -12.66 -6.89
N PRO A 132 -1.58 -11.73 -7.18
CA PRO A 132 -0.17 -11.96 -6.95
C PRO A 132 0.12 -11.96 -5.44
N GLY A 133 0.69 -13.05 -4.94
CA GLY A 133 1.17 -13.13 -3.57
C GLY A 133 2.59 -12.59 -3.42
N ILE A 134 3.14 -12.65 -2.22
CA ILE A 134 4.54 -12.26 -1.96
C ILE A 134 5.45 -13.46 -2.22
N ASP A 135 5.51 -13.84 -3.50
CA ASP A 135 6.32 -14.95 -3.99
C ASP A 135 6.94 -14.66 -5.36
N PHE A 136 7.70 -15.64 -5.86
CA PHE A 136 8.36 -15.58 -7.16
C PHE A 136 7.54 -16.27 -8.26
N TYR A 137 6.22 -16.33 -8.12
CA TYR A 137 5.37 -16.88 -9.17
C TYR A 137 5.65 -16.20 -10.51
N SER A 138 5.64 -16.99 -11.59
CA SER A 138 5.73 -16.54 -12.96
C SER A 138 5.03 -17.55 -13.86
N ASP A 139 4.39 -17.09 -14.92
CA ASP A 139 3.78 -17.97 -15.92
C ASP A 139 3.97 -17.48 -17.36
N ALA A 140 3.51 -18.29 -18.32
CA ALA A 140 3.63 -18.00 -19.74
C ALA A 140 2.80 -16.80 -20.19
N GLN A 141 1.84 -16.34 -19.38
CA GLN A 141 1.03 -15.16 -19.62
C GLN A 141 1.70 -13.88 -19.11
N GLY A 142 2.91 -13.98 -18.54
CA GLY A 142 3.66 -12.85 -17.98
C GLY A 142 3.12 -12.37 -16.63
N ARG A 143 2.23 -13.14 -15.99
CA ARG A 143 1.77 -12.84 -14.62
C ARG A 143 2.87 -13.20 -13.65
N ARG A 144 3.05 -12.39 -12.61
CA ARG A 144 4.14 -12.56 -11.64
C ARG A 144 3.76 -12.18 -10.22
N GLY A 145 4.32 -12.92 -9.26
CA GLY A 145 4.21 -12.61 -7.84
C GLY A 145 4.89 -11.29 -7.49
N GLN A 146 4.50 -10.70 -6.36
CA GLN A 146 4.98 -9.39 -5.92
C GLN A 146 6.47 -9.40 -5.58
N ALA A 147 7.05 -10.53 -5.12
CA ALA A 147 8.48 -10.60 -4.83
C ALA A 147 9.31 -10.62 -6.13
N LEU A 148 8.83 -11.30 -7.19
CA LEU A 148 9.46 -11.21 -8.50
C LEU A 148 9.35 -9.81 -9.10
N ALA A 149 8.18 -9.18 -9.01
CA ALA A 149 8.00 -7.79 -9.46
C ALA A 149 8.92 -6.81 -8.70
N LEU A 150 9.12 -7.01 -7.39
CA LEU A 150 10.07 -6.24 -6.60
C LEU A 150 11.50 -6.44 -7.08
N GLN A 151 11.92 -7.70 -7.34
CA GLN A 151 13.26 -7.99 -7.84
C GLN A 151 13.54 -7.25 -9.15
N GLU A 152 12.60 -7.29 -10.10
CA GLU A 152 12.72 -6.61 -11.38
C GLU A 152 12.82 -5.09 -11.21
N TYR A 153 11.92 -4.49 -10.42
CA TYR A 153 11.96 -3.04 -10.13
C TYR A 153 13.28 -2.64 -9.46
N ALA A 154 13.69 -3.37 -8.41
CA ALA A 154 14.88 -3.05 -7.63
C ALA A 154 16.17 -3.15 -8.44
N SER A 155 16.23 -4.01 -9.47
CA SER A 155 17.42 -4.18 -10.32
C SER A 155 17.86 -2.91 -11.06
N THR A 156 16.97 -1.92 -11.17
CA THR A 156 17.17 -0.68 -11.94
C THR A 156 16.85 0.60 -11.14
N HIS A 157 16.61 0.49 -9.84
CA HIS A 157 16.25 1.62 -8.98
C HIS A 157 17.08 1.60 -7.69
N ASN A 158 17.09 2.69 -6.92
CA ASN A 158 17.75 2.79 -5.61
C ASN A 158 16.73 2.69 -4.45
N VAL A 159 16.21 1.50 -4.22
CA VAL A 159 15.22 1.21 -3.18
C VAL A 159 15.83 1.37 -1.79
N LYS A 160 15.22 2.21 -0.97
CA LYS A 160 15.61 2.46 0.43
C LYS A 160 14.64 1.85 1.43
N ALA A 161 13.37 1.69 1.06
CA ALA A 161 12.38 1.02 1.90
C ALA A 161 11.48 0.09 1.08
N VAL A 162 11.22 -1.09 1.64
CA VAL A 162 10.19 -2.01 1.16
C VAL A 162 9.18 -2.22 2.28
N VAL A 163 7.94 -1.81 2.07
CA VAL A 163 6.86 -1.93 3.05
C VAL A 163 6.01 -3.15 2.73
N VAL A 164 5.79 -3.99 3.74
CA VAL A 164 5.02 -5.23 3.61
C VAL A 164 3.84 -5.18 4.57
N MET A 165 2.62 -5.15 4.04
CA MET A 165 1.38 -5.22 4.81
C MET A 165 0.53 -6.38 4.28
N ILE A 166 0.60 -7.51 4.97
CA ILE A 166 -0.02 -8.76 4.52
C ILE A 166 -0.49 -9.56 5.73
N VAL A 167 -1.46 -10.45 5.45
CA VAL A 167 -1.93 -11.62 6.19
C VAL A 167 -3.44 -11.60 6.43
N ALA A 168 -4.12 -10.44 6.34
CA ALA A 168 -5.56 -10.36 6.59
C ALA A 168 -6.37 -11.32 5.69
N ASN A 169 -5.99 -11.45 4.42
CA ASN A 169 -6.64 -12.40 3.50
C ASN A 169 -6.30 -13.87 3.78
N ASN A 170 -5.19 -14.17 4.47
CA ASN A 170 -4.90 -15.52 4.95
C ASN A 170 -5.81 -15.89 6.13
N TYR A 171 -6.15 -14.93 6.99
CA TYR A 171 -7.20 -15.07 8.00
C TYR A 171 -8.62 -15.07 7.41
N GLY A 172 -8.77 -14.74 6.12
CA GLY A 172 -10.06 -14.62 5.45
C GLY A 172 -10.93 -13.52 6.08
N PHE A 173 -10.32 -12.36 6.37
CA PHE A 173 -10.99 -11.23 7.03
C PHE A 173 -12.27 -10.76 6.32
N ALA A 174 -12.34 -10.85 4.99
CA ALA A 174 -13.55 -10.54 4.23
C ALA A 174 -14.75 -11.42 4.63
N ASP A 175 -14.53 -12.71 4.89
CA ASP A 175 -15.58 -13.62 5.37
C ASP A 175 -16.01 -13.27 6.80
N VAL A 176 -15.07 -12.84 7.64
CA VAL A 176 -15.35 -12.41 9.02
C VAL A 176 -16.31 -11.21 8.98
N VAL A 177 -15.97 -10.17 8.20
CA VAL A 177 -16.83 -8.98 8.04
C VAL A 177 -18.19 -9.39 7.48
N THR A 178 -18.21 -10.22 6.43
CA THR A 178 -19.45 -10.70 5.81
C THR A 178 -20.32 -11.44 6.82
N ARG A 179 -19.74 -12.32 7.65
CA ARG A 179 -20.48 -13.06 8.67
C ARG A 179 -21.04 -12.13 9.73
N CYS A 180 -20.24 -11.21 10.27
CA CYS A 180 -20.70 -10.29 11.32
C CYS A 180 -21.86 -9.41 10.85
N VAL A 181 -21.76 -8.89 9.62
CA VAL A 181 -22.84 -8.09 9.01
C VAL A 181 -24.08 -8.94 8.71
N THR A 182 -23.90 -10.17 8.24
CA THR A 182 -25.01 -11.10 7.97
C THR A 182 -25.73 -11.48 9.27
N ASN A 183 -25.00 -11.86 10.32
CA ASN A 183 -25.59 -12.24 11.59
C ASN A 183 -26.26 -11.04 12.27
N TRP A 184 -25.70 -9.82 12.13
CA TRP A 184 -26.40 -8.58 12.47
C TRP A 184 -27.72 -8.50 11.72
N LEU A 185 -27.70 -8.42 10.38
CA LEU A 185 -28.88 -8.21 9.52
C LEU A 185 -29.99 -9.26 9.66
N THR A 186 -29.66 -10.47 10.13
CA THR A 186 -30.59 -11.60 10.20
C THR A 186 -31.02 -11.96 11.61
N SER A 187 -30.57 -11.22 12.64
CA SER A 187 -30.99 -11.46 14.03
C SER A 187 -31.56 -10.19 14.70
N PRO A 188 -32.62 -10.29 15.51
CA PRO A 188 -33.17 -9.13 16.22
C PRO A 188 -32.39 -8.85 17.52
N SER A 189 -32.47 -7.63 18.04
CA SER A 189 -31.75 -7.23 19.25
C SER A 189 -32.15 -7.99 20.53
N TRP A 190 -33.30 -8.67 20.55
CA TRP A 190 -33.74 -9.56 21.64
C TRP A 190 -33.29 -11.01 21.49
N TRP A 191 -32.76 -11.39 20.32
CA TRP A 191 -32.21 -12.73 20.07
C TRP A 191 -31.04 -12.64 19.09
N LYS A 192 -29.94 -12.07 19.57
CA LYS A 192 -28.75 -11.75 18.78
C LYS A 192 -28.02 -13.02 18.36
N ASN A 193 -27.59 -13.05 17.10
CA ASN A 193 -26.66 -14.02 16.56
C ASN A 193 -25.28 -13.35 16.39
N TYR A 194 -24.23 -13.90 16.99
CA TYR A 194 -22.90 -13.28 16.98
C TYR A 194 -22.00 -13.99 15.96
N CYS A 195 -21.16 -13.27 15.22
CA CYS A 195 -20.15 -13.95 14.39
C CYS A 195 -18.98 -14.47 15.23
N SER A 196 -18.77 -13.90 16.41
CA SER A 196 -17.65 -14.22 17.29
C SER A 196 -17.74 -15.59 17.97
N ASP A 197 -18.91 -16.25 17.94
CA ASP A 197 -19.09 -17.64 18.42
C ASP A 197 -19.42 -18.65 17.31
N ASP A 198 -19.44 -18.21 16.04
CA ASP A 198 -19.45 -19.12 14.89
C ASP A 198 -18.09 -19.81 14.78
N SER A 199 -18.05 -21.14 14.87
CA SER A 199 -16.78 -21.88 14.93
C SER A 199 -15.91 -21.69 13.68
N ASP A 200 -16.51 -21.62 12.48
CA ASP A 200 -15.78 -21.38 11.21
C ASP A 200 -15.10 -20.01 11.14
N ILE A 201 -15.54 -19.06 11.98
CA ILE A 201 -14.96 -17.72 12.12
C ILE A 201 -14.00 -17.67 13.32
N ALA A 202 -14.41 -18.15 14.49
CA ALA A 202 -13.62 -18.11 15.71
C ALA A 202 -12.33 -18.94 15.59
N ASP A 203 -12.38 -20.12 14.95
CA ASP A 203 -11.24 -21.03 14.81
C ASP A 203 -10.09 -20.42 13.99
N ARG A 204 -10.40 -19.40 13.17
CA ARG A 204 -9.41 -18.65 12.38
C ARG A 204 -8.47 -17.83 13.26
N PHE A 205 -8.75 -17.66 14.55
CA PHE A 205 -7.94 -16.84 15.47
C PHE A 205 -7.36 -17.64 16.64
N THR A 206 -7.37 -18.97 16.57
CA THR A 206 -6.72 -19.84 17.56
C THR A 206 -5.20 -19.60 17.62
N PRO A 207 -4.53 -19.91 18.74
CA PRO A 207 -3.07 -19.81 18.84
C PRO A 207 -2.32 -20.59 17.75
N ALA A 208 -2.82 -21.77 17.38
CA ALA A 208 -2.25 -22.57 16.31
C ALA A 208 -2.37 -21.88 14.94
N ARG A 209 -3.53 -21.30 14.64
CA ARG A 209 -3.72 -20.52 13.41
C ARG A 209 -2.84 -19.28 13.38
N GLN A 210 -2.72 -18.57 14.50
CA GLN A 210 -1.82 -17.41 14.61
C GLN A 210 -0.35 -17.79 14.42
N ALA A 211 0.09 -18.96 14.91
CA ALA A 211 1.44 -19.45 14.68
C ALA A 211 1.70 -19.74 13.18
N THR A 212 0.75 -20.39 12.50
CA THR A 212 0.80 -20.62 11.05
C THR A 212 0.91 -19.30 10.28
N GLU A 213 0.06 -18.32 10.61
CA GLU A 213 0.07 -17.04 9.90
C GLU A 213 1.30 -16.18 10.21
N THR A 214 1.84 -16.29 11.42
CA THR A 214 3.15 -15.71 11.77
C THR A 214 4.26 -16.29 10.89
N ALA A 215 4.27 -17.61 10.67
CA ALA A 215 5.23 -18.26 9.78
C ALA A 215 5.05 -17.82 8.32
N ASN A 216 3.81 -17.67 7.85
CA ASN A 216 3.52 -17.18 6.51
C ASN A 216 4.04 -15.75 6.29
N VAL A 217 3.88 -14.85 7.28
CA VAL A 217 4.44 -13.48 7.21
C VAL A 217 5.96 -13.51 7.22
N ARG A 218 6.59 -14.30 8.11
CA ARG A 218 8.04 -14.50 8.14
C ARG A 218 8.57 -14.88 6.75
N ASP A 219 7.94 -15.87 6.12
CA ASP A 219 8.39 -16.37 4.82
C ASP A 219 8.17 -15.36 3.69
N ALA A 220 7.09 -14.56 3.74
CA ALA A 220 6.90 -13.44 2.83
C ALA A 220 8.03 -12.39 2.95
N ILE A 221 8.43 -12.04 4.18
CA ILE A 221 9.54 -11.11 4.44
C ILE A 221 10.88 -11.69 3.98
N LEU A 222 11.11 -12.99 4.17
CA LEU A 222 12.30 -13.66 3.65
C LEU A 222 12.36 -13.65 2.11
N ARG A 223 11.20 -13.81 1.43
CA ARG A 223 11.12 -13.69 -0.04
C ARG A 223 11.36 -12.27 -0.53
N VAL A 224 10.91 -11.25 0.21
CA VAL A 224 11.27 -9.85 -0.07
C VAL A 224 12.78 -9.64 0.06
N ALA A 225 13.39 -10.13 1.13
CA ALA A 225 14.84 -10.04 1.31
C ALA A 225 15.61 -10.78 0.20
N GLN A 226 15.10 -11.92 -0.24
CA GLN A 226 15.64 -12.67 -1.38
C GLN A 226 15.52 -11.88 -2.69
N ALA A 227 14.38 -11.25 -2.96
CA ALA A 227 14.18 -10.44 -4.17
C ALA A 227 15.19 -9.29 -4.24
N MET A 228 15.38 -8.60 -3.12
CA MET A 228 16.36 -7.52 -3.00
C MET A 228 17.80 -8.03 -3.17
N ARG A 229 18.15 -9.18 -2.58
CA ARG A 229 19.47 -9.80 -2.77
C ARG A 229 19.72 -10.16 -4.23
N ASN A 230 18.73 -10.76 -4.90
CA ASN A 230 18.81 -11.13 -6.30
C ASN A 230 18.97 -9.88 -7.20
N ALA A 231 18.40 -8.75 -6.80
CA ALA A 231 18.58 -7.45 -7.45
C ALA A 231 19.92 -6.77 -7.13
N GLY A 232 20.80 -7.37 -6.32
CA GLY A 232 22.13 -6.85 -6.01
C GLY A 232 22.22 -6.00 -4.74
N TYR A 233 21.19 -5.99 -3.89
CA TYR A 233 21.21 -5.24 -2.63
C TYR A 233 21.85 -6.01 -1.49
N THR A 234 22.62 -5.28 -0.70
CA THR A 234 23.00 -5.66 0.66
C THR A 234 21.96 -5.16 1.67
N THR A 235 21.90 -5.79 2.84
CA THR A 235 20.98 -5.38 3.93
C THR A 235 21.26 -3.99 4.48
N ALA A 236 22.45 -3.41 4.23
CA ALA A 236 22.79 -2.05 4.63
C ALA A 236 22.16 -0.97 3.74
N GLN A 237 21.71 -1.33 2.52
CA GLN A 237 21.22 -0.35 1.53
C GLN A 237 19.73 -0.01 1.66
N TYR A 238 18.94 -0.86 2.33
CA TYR A 238 17.49 -0.72 2.44
C TYR A 238 16.96 -1.32 3.76
N LYS A 239 15.77 -0.88 4.18
CA LYS A 239 15.00 -1.50 5.27
C LYS A 239 13.73 -2.18 4.75
N ILE A 240 13.34 -3.27 5.39
CA ILE A 240 12.01 -3.88 5.25
C ILE A 240 11.15 -3.41 6.41
N ILE A 241 9.99 -2.82 6.12
CA ILE A 241 9.02 -2.37 7.12
C ILE A 241 7.86 -3.37 7.13
N GLY A 242 7.74 -4.16 8.19
CA GLY A 242 6.52 -4.93 8.46
C GLY A 242 5.45 -3.98 8.99
N GLN A 243 4.39 -3.77 8.23
CA GLN A 243 3.33 -2.83 8.57
C GLN A 243 2.06 -3.53 9.03
N THR A 244 1.55 -3.11 10.18
CA THR A 244 0.32 -3.63 10.77
C THR A 244 -0.94 -2.93 10.23
N TYR A 245 -2.11 -3.51 10.52
CA TYR A 245 -3.42 -2.94 10.20
C TYR A 245 -3.93 -2.02 11.31
N TRP A 246 -4.88 -1.14 10.98
CA TRP A 246 -5.61 -0.34 11.95
C TRP A 246 -6.87 -1.07 12.44
N ASN A 247 -7.43 -0.63 13.57
CA ASN A 247 -8.79 -1.01 13.96
C ASN A 247 -9.81 -0.24 13.10
N PRO A 248 -10.63 -0.88 12.25
CA PRO A 248 -11.47 -0.15 11.30
C PRO A 248 -12.77 0.40 11.92
N ILE A 249 -13.20 -0.17 13.04
CA ILE A 249 -14.41 0.19 13.79
C ILE A 249 -14.07 0.31 15.29
N PRO A 250 -14.79 1.16 16.04
CA PRO A 250 -14.58 1.31 17.46
C PRO A 250 -15.09 0.11 18.26
N ARG A 251 -14.64 0.03 19.52
CA ARG A 251 -15.33 -0.74 20.55
C ARG A 251 -16.74 -0.21 20.77
N SER A 252 -17.61 -1.04 21.36
CA SER A 252 -19.03 -0.72 21.55
C SER A 252 -19.27 0.53 22.40
N ASP A 253 -18.40 0.84 23.36
CA ASP A 253 -18.50 2.03 24.23
C ASP A 253 -18.21 3.35 23.49
N ARG A 254 -17.63 3.28 22.30
CA ARG A 254 -17.36 4.44 21.42
C ARG A 254 -18.14 4.38 20.11
N ALA A 255 -19.01 3.37 19.95
CA ALA A 255 -19.87 3.26 18.79
C ALA A 255 -20.95 4.35 18.82
N ARG A 256 -21.11 5.03 17.70
CA ARG A 256 -22.06 6.12 17.51
C ARG A 256 -23.51 5.66 17.46
N TYR A 257 -23.74 4.50 16.83
CA TYR A 257 -25.07 3.91 16.70
C TYR A 257 -25.27 2.81 17.75
N PRO A 258 -26.45 2.73 18.39
CA PRO A 258 -26.74 1.67 19.36
C PRO A 258 -26.81 0.29 18.68
N GLU A 259 -26.82 -0.79 19.47
CA GLU A 259 -27.06 -2.15 18.95
C GLU A 259 -28.57 -2.51 18.94
N THR A 260 -29.42 -1.50 18.78
CA THR A 260 -30.88 -1.66 18.69
C THR A 260 -31.37 -1.11 17.36
N GLY A 261 -32.40 -1.75 16.79
CA GLY A 261 -32.85 -1.42 15.44
C GLY A 261 -31.78 -1.72 14.38
N TRP A 262 -31.84 -1.02 13.25
CA TRP A 262 -31.02 -1.31 12.07
C TRP A 262 -30.10 -0.16 11.64
N ASP A 263 -30.17 0.99 12.30
CA ASP A 263 -29.49 2.23 11.87
C ASP A 263 -27.97 2.10 11.84
N ARG A 264 -27.40 1.28 12.72
CA ARG A 264 -25.96 0.96 12.69
C ARG A 264 -25.51 0.45 11.31
N GLN A 265 -26.34 -0.33 10.62
CA GLN A 265 -26.06 -0.74 9.23
C GLN A 265 -26.71 0.18 8.21
N ASN A 266 -28.00 0.50 8.37
CA ASN A 266 -28.78 1.21 7.34
C ASN A 266 -28.35 2.67 7.14
N ILE A 267 -27.83 3.30 8.18
CA ILE A 267 -27.30 4.66 8.15
C ILE A 267 -25.78 4.60 8.24
N GLY A 268 -25.26 3.94 9.28
CA GLY A 268 -23.83 3.94 9.59
C GLY A 268 -22.97 3.04 8.70
N GLY A 269 -23.54 2.01 8.05
CA GLY A 269 -22.76 1.04 7.30
C GLY A 269 -21.76 0.24 8.14
N CYS A 270 -22.05 -0.03 9.41
CA CYS A 270 -21.14 -0.70 10.35
C CYS A 270 -21.86 -1.75 11.20
N GLY A 271 -22.83 -2.44 10.60
CA GLY A 271 -23.66 -3.46 11.25
C GLY A 271 -22.85 -4.62 11.79
N ALA A 272 -22.72 -4.67 13.11
CA ALA A 272 -22.18 -5.78 13.88
C ALA A 272 -22.62 -5.61 15.33
N TRP A 273 -22.83 -6.70 16.07
CA TRP A 273 -23.25 -6.61 17.46
C TRP A 273 -22.14 -6.06 18.36
N ASN A 274 -22.50 -5.54 19.54
CA ASN A 274 -21.51 -5.02 20.48
C ASN A 274 -20.44 -6.05 20.84
N ARG A 275 -20.84 -7.32 21.01
CA ARG A 275 -19.90 -8.42 21.25
C ARG A 275 -18.90 -8.59 20.09
N ASP A 276 -19.38 -8.52 18.85
CA ASP A 276 -18.57 -8.74 17.65
C ASP A 276 -17.59 -7.59 17.41
N VAL A 277 -18.01 -6.33 17.59
CA VAL A 277 -17.09 -5.19 17.44
C VAL A 277 -16.04 -5.14 18.54
N ASN A 278 -16.36 -5.59 19.76
CA ASN A 278 -15.39 -5.75 20.84
C ASN A 278 -14.41 -6.89 20.53
N TRP A 279 -14.92 -8.04 20.06
CA TRP A 279 -14.08 -9.16 19.62
C TRP A 279 -13.16 -8.78 18.45
N ALA A 280 -13.63 -7.96 17.51
CA ALA A 280 -12.79 -7.45 16.43
C ALA A 280 -11.59 -6.63 16.94
N ASN A 281 -11.82 -5.76 17.94
CA ASN A 281 -10.81 -4.92 18.56
C ASN A 281 -9.88 -5.69 19.53
N ASP A 282 -10.38 -6.73 20.20
CA ASP A 282 -9.65 -7.46 21.25
C ASP A 282 -8.92 -8.70 20.73
N VAL A 283 -9.42 -9.31 19.65
CA VAL A 283 -8.92 -10.60 19.15
C VAL A 283 -8.51 -10.50 17.69
N VAL A 284 -9.41 -10.11 16.79
CA VAL A 284 -9.18 -10.21 15.34
C VAL A 284 -8.02 -9.33 14.87
N VAL A 285 -8.10 -8.02 15.09
CA VAL A 285 -7.05 -7.09 14.66
C VAL A 285 -5.75 -7.32 15.43
N PRO A 286 -5.76 -7.51 16.77
CA PRO A 286 -4.55 -7.89 17.50
C PRO A 286 -3.88 -9.17 16.99
N ALA A 287 -4.63 -10.22 16.67
CA ALA A 287 -4.07 -11.47 16.13
C ALA A 287 -3.36 -11.24 14.78
N MET A 288 -4.00 -10.53 13.84
CA MET A 288 -3.38 -10.18 12.55
C MET A 288 -2.11 -9.36 12.74
N ASN A 289 -2.18 -8.32 13.59
CA ASN A 289 -1.05 -7.43 13.84
C ASN A 289 0.10 -8.14 14.57
N ASN A 290 -0.21 -9.05 15.51
CA ASN A 290 0.80 -9.87 16.18
C ASN A 290 1.47 -10.83 15.21
N SER A 291 0.74 -11.43 14.26
CA SER A 291 1.37 -12.21 13.19
C SER A 291 2.34 -11.38 12.35
N VAL A 292 2.01 -10.12 12.06
CA VAL A 292 2.93 -9.21 11.36
C VAL A 292 4.17 -8.89 12.19
N ARG A 293 4.00 -8.46 13.44
CA ARG A 293 5.11 -8.13 14.35
C ARG A 293 6.04 -9.31 14.56
N ASN A 294 5.45 -10.45 14.93
CA ASN A 294 6.18 -11.66 15.25
C ASN A 294 6.83 -12.25 14.00
N GLY A 295 6.16 -12.23 12.84
CA GLY A 295 6.73 -12.69 11.58
C GLY A 295 7.91 -11.83 11.13
N THR A 296 7.80 -10.51 11.31
CA THR A 296 8.88 -9.55 11.04
C THR A 296 10.09 -9.77 11.94
N ALA A 297 9.87 -10.00 13.22
CA ALA A 297 10.93 -10.33 14.17
C ALA A 297 11.56 -11.70 13.87
N ALA A 298 10.72 -12.73 13.63
CA ALA A 298 11.14 -14.09 13.36
C ALA A 298 11.90 -14.26 12.03
N ALA A 299 11.83 -13.29 11.12
CA ALA A 299 12.64 -13.28 9.91
C ALA A 299 14.15 -13.15 10.25
N GLY A 300 14.51 -12.63 11.44
CA GLY A 300 15.90 -12.59 11.92
C GLY A 300 16.84 -11.73 11.07
N LEU A 301 16.29 -10.82 10.26
CA LEU A 301 17.05 -9.95 9.37
C LEU A 301 17.49 -8.68 10.12
N PRO A 302 18.73 -8.20 9.94
CA PRO A 302 19.23 -7.00 10.64
C PRO A 302 18.60 -5.69 10.13
N ASN A 303 17.93 -5.75 8.99
CA ASN A 303 17.36 -4.61 8.31
C ASN A 303 15.82 -4.61 8.27
N THR A 304 15.17 -5.27 9.23
CA THR A 304 13.72 -5.16 9.43
C THR A 304 13.36 -4.14 10.51
N THR A 305 12.15 -3.62 10.42
CA THR A 305 11.49 -2.83 11.48
C THR A 305 9.97 -2.93 11.35
N VAL A 306 9.23 -2.44 12.34
CA VAL A 306 7.75 -2.47 12.34
C VAL A 306 7.18 -1.06 12.31
N LEU A 307 6.19 -0.84 11.44
CA LEU A 307 5.33 0.34 11.47
C LEU A 307 3.95 -0.07 12.00
N ASP A 308 3.61 0.48 13.15
CA ASP A 308 2.40 0.13 13.89
C ASP A 308 1.26 1.11 13.62
N LEU A 309 0.13 0.62 13.11
CA LEU A 309 -1.06 1.42 12.81
C LEU A 309 -2.30 1.01 13.60
N GLN A 310 -2.19 0.08 14.55
CA GLN A 310 -3.36 -0.50 15.22
C GLN A 310 -4.32 0.55 15.78
N THR A 311 -3.78 1.60 16.39
CA THR A 311 -4.53 2.72 16.97
C THR A 311 -4.44 4.01 16.14
N ALA A 312 -3.85 3.96 14.95
CA ALA A 312 -3.56 5.16 14.16
C ALA A 312 -4.83 5.94 13.80
N PHE A 313 -5.98 5.26 13.68
CA PHE A 313 -7.26 5.87 13.33
C PHE A 313 -8.23 6.00 14.51
N ASP A 314 -7.81 5.72 15.74
CA ASP A 314 -8.69 5.92 16.91
C ASP A 314 -9.29 7.34 16.87
N GLY A 315 -10.59 7.49 17.13
CA GLY A 315 -11.28 8.76 16.98
C GLY A 315 -11.61 9.17 15.54
N ARG A 316 -11.29 8.34 14.54
CA ARG A 316 -11.54 8.55 13.09
C ARG A 316 -12.14 7.31 12.40
N ARG A 317 -12.46 6.26 13.15
CA ARG A 317 -12.94 4.97 12.61
C ARG A 317 -14.38 5.07 12.11
N LEU A 318 -14.77 4.08 11.32
CA LEU A 318 -16.16 3.94 10.86
C LEU A 318 -17.08 3.80 12.08
N CYS A 319 -18.13 4.60 12.14
CA CYS A 319 -19.11 4.68 13.22
C CYS A 319 -18.57 5.04 14.61
N GLU A 320 -17.40 5.67 14.70
CA GLU A 320 -16.92 6.20 15.97
C GLU A 320 -17.60 7.51 16.34
N ASN A 321 -17.96 7.68 17.62
CA ASN A 321 -18.78 8.79 18.11
C ASN A 321 -18.11 10.19 18.00
N THR A 322 -16.82 10.25 17.71
CA THR A 322 -16.07 11.50 17.50
C THR A 322 -16.18 12.04 16.08
N VAL A 323 -16.59 11.22 15.10
CA VAL A 323 -16.69 11.55 13.67
C VAL A 323 -18.06 11.14 13.10
N GLY A 324 -18.31 11.40 11.82
CA GLY A 324 -19.52 10.90 11.18
C GLY A 324 -19.61 11.04 9.67
N LEU A 325 -20.81 10.77 9.14
CA LEU A 325 -21.14 11.07 7.74
C LEU A 325 -21.16 12.58 7.54
N LEU A 326 -20.95 13.03 6.31
CA LEU A 326 -20.96 14.45 5.95
C LEU A 326 -22.21 15.17 6.49
N GLU A 327 -23.39 14.61 6.20
CA GLU A 327 -24.69 15.17 6.56
C GLU A 327 -24.92 15.23 8.08
N GLU A 328 -24.41 14.26 8.84
CA GLU A 328 -24.54 14.22 10.30
C GLU A 328 -23.64 15.25 11.00
N ARG A 329 -22.59 15.68 10.32
CA ARG A 329 -21.63 16.68 10.82
C ARG A 329 -21.87 18.07 10.25
N GLY A 330 -22.92 18.25 9.44
CA GLY A 330 -23.20 19.52 8.76
C GLY A 330 -22.10 19.93 7.78
N ILE A 331 -21.39 18.96 7.21
CA ILE A 331 -20.29 19.19 6.26
C ILE A 331 -20.84 19.05 4.84
N ALA A 332 -20.70 20.10 4.03
CA ALA A 332 -21.26 20.10 2.67
C ALA A 332 -20.57 19.11 1.72
N ASN A 333 -19.24 19.03 1.78
CA ASN A 333 -18.42 18.11 0.98
C ASN A 333 -17.03 17.94 1.62
N TRP A 334 -16.27 16.95 1.13
CA TRP A 334 -14.97 16.58 1.68
C TRP A 334 -13.91 17.70 1.68
N ARG A 335 -14.05 18.73 0.84
CA ARG A 335 -13.12 19.86 0.79
C ARG A 335 -13.43 20.95 1.81
N SER A 336 -14.54 20.84 2.52
CA SER A 336 -14.94 21.83 3.53
C SER A 336 -13.92 21.86 4.67
N ALA A 337 -13.74 23.03 5.29
CA ALA A 337 -12.88 23.17 6.46
C ALA A 337 -13.32 22.21 7.57
N GLY A 338 -12.36 21.53 8.20
CA GLY A 338 -12.61 20.56 9.26
C GLY A 338 -13.15 19.19 8.80
N ALA A 339 -13.37 18.96 7.49
CA ALA A 339 -13.88 17.68 7.01
C ALA A 339 -12.99 16.49 7.42
N VAL A 340 -11.67 16.62 7.28
CA VAL A 340 -10.71 15.59 7.70
C VAL A 340 -10.83 15.20 9.19
N ASP A 341 -11.21 16.13 10.06
CA ASP A 341 -11.26 15.90 11.52
C ASP A 341 -12.63 15.45 12.02
N ASN A 342 -13.65 15.61 11.19
CA ASN A 342 -15.03 15.35 11.58
C ASN A 342 -15.65 14.19 10.79
N THR A 343 -15.01 13.74 9.71
CA THR A 343 -15.47 12.61 8.90
C THR A 343 -14.67 11.34 9.18
N GLU A 344 -15.30 10.21 8.92
CA GLU A 344 -14.71 8.89 9.09
C GLU A 344 -13.59 8.66 8.05
N TRP A 345 -12.51 7.99 8.45
CA TRP A 345 -11.36 7.63 7.60
C TRP A 345 -11.44 6.20 7.06
N VAL A 346 -12.53 5.51 7.37
CA VAL A 346 -12.79 4.12 6.99
C VAL A 346 -14.14 4.08 6.27
N ASN A 347 -14.19 3.41 5.12
CA ASN A 347 -15.39 3.36 4.29
C ASN A 347 -16.51 2.55 4.93
N GLN A 348 -17.75 3.02 4.76
CA GLN A 348 -18.96 2.27 5.10
C GLN A 348 -18.96 0.87 4.47
N ILE A 349 -19.46 -0.11 5.21
CA ILE A 349 -19.82 -1.42 4.68
C ILE A 349 -21.10 -1.27 3.86
N ARG A 350 -20.98 -1.50 2.56
CA ARG A 350 -22.11 -1.54 1.64
C ARG A 350 -22.54 -2.99 1.42
N THR A 351 -23.84 -3.18 1.38
CA THR A 351 -24.54 -4.42 1.05
C THR A 351 -25.11 -4.31 -0.37
N VAL A 352 -25.61 -5.42 -0.94
CA VAL A 352 -26.32 -5.40 -2.23
C VAL A 352 -27.48 -4.39 -2.28
N THR A 353 -28.09 -4.06 -1.14
CA THR A 353 -29.19 -3.10 -1.03
C THR A 353 -28.73 -1.65 -0.85
N THR A 354 -27.46 -1.40 -0.53
CA THR A 354 -26.90 -0.06 -0.23
C THR A 354 -25.74 0.32 -1.14
N ILE A 355 -25.32 -0.58 -2.03
CA ILE A 355 -24.37 -0.29 -3.11
C ILE A 355 -25.10 0.38 -4.28
N VAL A 356 -25.22 1.70 -4.19
CA VAL A 356 -25.81 2.55 -5.23
C VAL A 356 -24.74 3.46 -5.84
N GLY A 357 -24.80 3.70 -7.15
CA GLY A 357 -23.84 4.56 -7.82
C GLY A 357 -22.44 3.92 -7.97
N PRO A 358 -21.34 4.69 -7.90
CA PRO A 358 -20.02 4.23 -8.32
C PRO A 358 -19.23 3.42 -7.27
N TYR A 359 -19.85 3.09 -6.14
CA TYR A 359 -19.20 2.33 -5.07
C TYR A 359 -19.01 0.87 -5.48
N GLN A 360 -18.04 0.21 -4.86
CA GLN A 360 -17.77 -1.21 -5.06
C GLN A 360 -17.79 -1.95 -3.71
N LEU A 361 -18.34 -3.17 -3.65
CA LEU A 361 -18.52 -3.90 -2.37
C LEU A 361 -17.19 -4.10 -1.64
N GLN A 362 -16.13 -4.38 -2.40
CA GLN A 362 -14.78 -4.56 -1.89
C GLN A 362 -14.21 -3.33 -1.17
N GLU A 363 -14.71 -2.12 -1.45
CA GLU A 363 -14.24 -0.90 -0.77
C GLU A 363 -14.70 -0.80 0.69
N SER A 364 -15.63 -1.66 1.11
CA SER A 364 -16.13 -1.72 2.49
C SER A 364 -14.99 -1.91 3.48
N ILE A 365 -15.06 -1.26 4.66
CA ILE A 365 -14.14 -1.40 5.81
C ILE A 365 -12.68 -0.98 5.57
N HIS A 366 -12.31 -0.63 4.34
CA HIS A 366 -10.98 -0.16 4.00
C HIS A 366 -10.76 1.31 4.39
N ALA A 367 -9.49 1.68 4.57
CA ALA A 367 -9.10 3.06 4.74
C ALA A 367 -9.46 3.84 3.48
N ASN A 368 -10.25 4.89 3.65
CA ASN A 368 -10.67 5.75 2.56
C ASN A 368 -9.55 6.74 2.21
N TYR A 369 -9.80 7.72 1.33
CA TYR A 369 -8.83 8.74 0.93
C TYR A 369 -8.12 9.38 2.14
N TRP A 370 -8.85 9.76 3.19
CA TRP A 370 -8.22 10.33 4.39
C TRP A 370 -7.33 9.32 5.10
N GLY A 371 -7.83 8.11 5.32
CA GLY A 371 -7.03 7.04 5.92
C GLY A 371 -5.76 6.72 5.12
N GLN A 372 -5.85 6.61 3.80
CA GLN A 372 -4.71 6.36 2.92
C GLN A 372 -3.68 7.49 2.96
N MET A 373 -4.13 8.75 2.98
CA MET A 373 -3.26 9.93 3.11
C MET A 373 -2.63 10.03 4.51
N ALA A 374 -3.34 9.62 5.57
CA ALA A 374 -2.77 9.49 6.91
C ALA A 374 -1.66 8.42 6.94
N MET A 375 -1.92 7.23 6.39
CA MET A 375 -0.92 6.17 6.28
C MET A 375 0.31 6.63 5.48
N ARG A 376 0.12 7.40 4.40
CA ARG A 376 1.19 8.04 3.63
C ARG A 376 2.06 8.97 4.47
N ASN A 377 1.46 9.86 5.25
CA ASN A 377 2.21 10.77 6.14
C ASN A 377 3.03 9.96 7.15
N CYS A 378 2.43 8.93 7.74
CA CYS A 378 3.11 8.00 8.63
C CYS A 378 4.30 7.29 7.97
N LEU A 379 4.10 6.76 6.77
CA LEU A 379 5.18 6.11 6.01
C LEU A 379 6.29 7.09 5.64
N ARG A 380 5.98 8.37 5.33
CA ARG A 380 7.00 9.40 5.12
C ARG A 380 7.85 9.64 6.37
N GLN A 381 7.22 9.69 7.54
CA GLN A 381 7.93 9.84 8.81
C GLN A 381 8.76 8.60 9.18
N ALA A 382 8.31 7.41 8.79
CA ALA A 382 9.07 6.17 8.91
C ALA A 382 10.25 6.14 7.93
N TYR A 383 10.04 6.63 6.71
CA TYR A 383 11.08 6.75 5.69
C TYR A 383 12.22 7.68 6.13
N ASN A 384 11.88 8.81 6.78
CA ASN A 384 12.83 9.69 7.46
C ASN A 384 14.07 10.06 6.61
N GLY A 385 13.83 10.51 5.38
CA GLY A 385 14.91 10.89 4.45
C GLY A 385 15.83 9.73 4.03
N GLY A 386 15.37 8.48 4.12
CA GLY A 386 16.15 7.27 3.84
C GLY A 386 16.80 6.64 5.08
N ALA A 387 16.81 7.34 6.22
CA ALA A 387 17.18 6.78 7.53
C ALA A 387 15.99 6.07 8.17
N VAL A 388 15.52 5.02 7.48
CA VAL A 388 14.25 4.34 7.76
C VAL A 388 14.19 3.82 9.20
N ARG A 389 13.07 4.08 9.86
CA ARG A 389 12.77 3.70 11.25
C ARG A 389 11.38 3.10 11.38
N GLY A 390 11.19 2.31 12.43
CA GLY A 390 9.87 1.86 12.86
C GLY A 390 9.26 2.80 13.90
N GLY A 391 8.09 2.43 14.41
CA GLY A 391 7.40 3.18 15.46
C GLY A 391 5.90 2.98 15.41
N THR A 392 5.19 3.73 16.24
CA THR A 392 3.72 3.70 16.32
C THR A 392 3.12 4.99 15.80
N CYS A 393 2.18 4.84 14.87
CA CYS A 393 1.44 5.93 14.27
C CYS A 393 0.26 6.36 15.14
N ALA A 394 0.11 7.67 15.30
CA ALA A 394 -1.05 8.28 15.90
C ALA A 394 -1.52 9.47 15.04
N HIS A 395 -2.82 9.66 14.92
CA HIS A 395 -3.36 10.82 14.24
C HIS A 395 -3.22 12.10 15.07
N GLY A 396 -3.11 13.22 14.37
CA GLY A 396 -3.26 14.57 14.88
C GLY A 396 -4.58 15.19 14.42
N THR A 397 -4.61 16.52 14.36
CA THR A 397 -5.75 17.31 13.86
C THR A 397 -5.33 18.11 12.65
N GLY A 398 -6.22 18.27 11.67
CA GLY A 398 -6.00 19.05 10.47
C GLY A 398 -5.11 18.38 9.43
N LEU A 399 -4.73 19.15 8.41
CA LEU A 399 -3.87 18.72 7.32
C LEU A 399 -2.47 19.33 7.43
N ASN A 400 -1.46 18.63 6.91
CA ASN A 400 -0.13 19.18 6.68
C ASN A 400 -0.09 19.99 5.36
N GLY A 401 1.07 20.58 5.04
CA GLY A 401 1.27 21.34 3.80
C GLY A 401 1.14 20.54 2.49
N GLN A 402 1.02 19.22 2.57
CA GLN A 402 0.81 18.31 1.43
C GLN A 402 -0.65 17.86 1.30
N GLY A 403 -1.55 18.41 2.13
CA GLY A 403 -2.98 18.07 2.11
C GLY A 403 -3.29 16.71 2.74
N GLU A 404 -2.38 16.16 3.54
CA GLU A 404 -2.58 14.89 4.24
C GLU A 404 -2.95 15.13 5.70
N PRO A 405 -3.75 14.24 6.32
CA PRO A 405 -3.98 14.32 7.76
C PRO A 405 -2.67 14.39 8.54
N ASN A 406 -2.62 15.26 9.53
CA ASN A 406 -1.48 15.32 10.44
C ASN A 406 -1.38 13.99 11.18
N MET A 407 -0.18 13.42 11.20
CA MET A 407 0.16 12.18 11.88
C MET A 407 1.45 12.39 12.68
N THR A 408 1.66 11.56 13.69
CA THR A 408 2.91 11.49 14.44
C THR A 408 3.37 10.05 14.50
N LEU A 409 4.62 9.81 14.10
CA LEU A 409 5.33 8.56 14.37
C LEU A 409 6.08 8.69 15.70
N ARG A 410 5.75 7.83 16.67
CA ARG A 410 6.36 7.76 17.99
C ARG A 410 7.32 6.60 18.12
#